data_AF-E0W0I0-F1
#
_entry.id   AF-E0W0I0-F1
#
_cell.length_a   1.000
_cell.length_b   1.000
_cell.length_c   1.000
_cell.angle_alpha   90.00
_cell.angle_beta   90.00
_cell.angle_gamma   90.00
#
_symmetry.space_group_name_H-M   'P 1'
#
loop_
_entity.id
_entity.type
_entity.pdbx_description
1 polymer ?
#
loop_
_entity_poly.entity_id
_entity_poly.type
_entity_poly.pdbx_seq_one_letter_code
_entity_poly.pdbx_strand_id
1 'polypeptide(L)'
;MSASEKWRKKVSTLSETIFPGISLHKYGLESEIVSSLPLQMLLYFNLYFFPVWLATSVFECLSSLYRLIVVIVHIAVSGIEILRLYLGYLGNLTEKIPEVAAFWMLSILLQLPMQIFLISSRQLLLSPIEYTVQGIMLIFLISQLFVGYFALRLAARHQAKKFHLLRLQKNSNKFEMNLGFENDDD
;
A
#
# COMPACT_ATOMS: atom_id res chain seq x y z
N MET A 1 -13.83 3.45 -49.87
CA MET A 1 -13.17 2.64 -48.81
C MET A 1 -12.95 1.22 -49.31
N SER A 2 -11.69 0.76 -49.36
CA SER A 2 -11.26 -0.53 -49.95
C SER A 2 -11.69 -1.73 -49.07
N ALA A 3 -12.02 -2.87 -49.68
CA ALA A 3 -12.37 -4.11 -48.96
C ALA A 3 -11.28 -4.55 -47.96
N SER A 4 -10.02 -4.24 -48.26
CA SER A 4 -8.88 -4.49 -47.38
C SER A 4 -8.91 -3.67 -46.08
N GLU A 5 -9.43 -2.44 -46.12
CA GLU A 5 -9.53 -1.55 -44.97
C GLU A 5 -10.62 -2.02 -44.00
N LYS A 6 -11.78 -2.44 -44.55
CA LYS A 6 -12.87 -3.03 -43.76
C LYS A 6 -12.42 -4.29 -43.02
N TRP A 7 -11.61 -5.12 -43.69
CA TRP A 7 -11.10 -6.35 -43.10
C TRP A 7 -10.10 -6.07 -41.98
N ARG A 8 -9.16 -5.14 -42.19
CA ARG A 8 -8.21 -4.70 -41.15
C ARG A 8 -8.92 -4.16 -39.91
N LYS A 9 -9.96 -3.33 -40.07
CA LYS A 9 -10.76 -2.80 -38.96
C LYS A 9 -11.46 -3.92 -38.17
N LYS A 10 -12.07 -4.89 -38.84
CA LYS A 10 -12.71 -6.03 -38.13
C LYS A 10 -11.72 -6.85 -37.32
N VAL A 11 -10.53 -7.10 -37.87
CA VAL A 11 -9.52 -7.89 -37.18
C VAL A 11 -8.92 -7.13 -36.00
N SER A 12 -8.71 -5.81 -36.10
CA SER A 12 -8.24 -5.01 -34.97
C SER A 12 -9.29 -4.92 -33.86
N THR A 13 -10.57 -4.71 -34.19
CA THR A 13 -11.65 -4.67 -33.20
C THR A 13 -11.79 -6.01 -32.48
N LEU A 14 -11.74 -7.14 -33.20
CA LEU A 14 -11.79 -8.46 -32.58
C LEU A 14 -10.55 -8.73 -31.72
N SER A 15 -9.36 -8.29 -32.16
CA SER A 15 -8.14 -8.40 -31.38
C SER A 15 -8.24 -7.63 -30.06
N GLU A 16 -8.86 -6.46 -30.04
CA GLU A 16 -9.06 -5.66 -28.83
C GLU A 16 -10.09 -6.30 -27.89
N THR A 17 -11.14 -6.92 -28.43
CA THR A 17 -12.16 -7.62 -27.62
C THR A 17 -11.62 -8.91 -27.01
N ILE A 18 -10.79 -9.67 -27.74
CA ILE A 18 -10.27 -10.96 -27.29
C ILE A 18 -9.02 -10.78 -26.43
N PHE A 19 -8.15 -9.82 -26.75
CA PHE A 19 -6.88 -9.61 -26.06
C PHE A 19 -6.67 -8.14 -25.67
N PRO A 20 -7.47 -7.60 -24.73
CA PRO A 20 -7.34 -6.22 -24.27
C PRO A 20 -5.96 -5.92 -23.67
N GLY A 21 -5.24 -6.92 -23.16
CA GLY A 21 -3.87 -6.78 -22.61
C GLY A 21 -2.78 -6.45 -23.64
N ILE A 22 -2.93 -6.89 -24.90
CA ILE A 22 -1.89 -6.69 -25.93
C ILE A 22 -1.91 -5.25 -26.45
N SER A 23 -3.09 -4.62 -26.53
CA SER A 23 -3.18 -3.20 -26.90
C SER A 23 -2.63 -2.31 -25.79
N LEU A 24 -2.86 -2.64 -24.51
CA LEU A 24 -2.25 -1.96 -23.36
C LEU A 24 -0.72 -1.97 -23.41
N HIS A 25 -0.10 -3.10 -23.77
CA HIS A 25 1.35 -3.20 -23.99
C HIS A 25 1.81 -2.30 -25.15
N LYS A 26 1.06 -2.25 -26.26
CA LYS A 26 1.38 -1.41 -27.43
C LYS A 26 1.37 0.10 -27.13
N TYR A 27 0.61 0.53 -26.12
CA TYR A 27 0.51 1.93 -25.69
C TYR A 27 1.38 2.26 -24.45
N GLY A 28 2.26 1.37 -24.01
CA GLY A 28 3.13 1.61 -22.84
C GLY A 28 2.37 1.70 -21.51
N LEU A 29 1.19 1.06 -21.44
CA LEU A 29 0.30 1.06 -20.29
C LEU A 29 0.52 -0.15 -19.38
N GLU A 30 1.52 -0.98 -19.66
CA GLU A 30 2.07 -1.90 -18.67
C GLU A 30 2.69 -1.07 -17.54
N SER A 31 1.89 -0.85 -16.50
CA SER A 31 2.44 -0.58 -15.19
C SER A 31 3.19 -1.84 -14.78
N GLU A 32 4.50 -1.84 -14.99
CA GLU A 32 5.44 -2.72 -14.31
C GLU A 32 4.95 -2.87 -12.85
N ILE A 33 4.82 -4.10 -12.36
CA ILE A 33 4.37 -4.37 -10.99
C ILE A 33 5.44 -3.75 -10.07
N VAL A 34 5.13 -2.61 -9.46
CA VAL A 34 6.04 -1.85 -8.59
C VAL A 34 5.70 -2.04 -7.12
N SER A 35 5.46 -3.30 -6.73
CA SER A 35 5.50 -3.69 -5.32
C SER A 35 6.89 -3.41 -4.74
N SER A 36 6.95 -2.78 -3.57
CA SER A 36 8.22 -2.47 -2.91
C SER A 36 8.73 -3.71 -2.16
N LEU A 37 9.73 -4.39 -2.72
CA LEU A 37 10.38 -5.53 -2.05
C LEU A 37 10.94 -5.18 -0.66
N PRO A 38 11.62 -4.04 -0.45
CA PRO A 38 12.11 -3.67 0.88
C PRO A 38 10.99 -3.51 1.91
N LEU A 39 9.83 -2.98 1.49
CA LEU A 39 8.68 -2.83 2.38
C LEU A 39 8.12 -4.19 2.79
N GLN A 40 7.99 -5.13 1.83
CA GLN A 40 7.59 -6.52 2.09
C GLN A 40 8.51 -7.19 3.12
N MET A 41 9.82 -7.08 2.95
CA MET A 41 10.79 -7.68 3.87
C MET A 41 10.70 -7.08 5.28
N LEU A 42 10.55 -5.76 5.40
CA LEU A 42 10.39 -5.11 6.70
C LEU A 42 9.08 -5.49 7.40
N LEU A 43 7.98 -5.62 6.66
CA LEU A 43 6.69 -6.07 7.18
C LEU A 43 6.76 -7.53 7.64
N TYR A 44 7.42 -8.38 6.85
CA TYR A 44 7.65 -9.78 7.19
C TYR A 44 8.41 -9.90 8.50
N PHE A 45 9.59 -9.28 8.63
CA PHE A 45 10.37 -9.39 9.87
C PHE A 45 9.63 -8.83 11.09
N ASN A 46 8.91 -7.72 10.93
CA ASN A 46 8.10 -7.17 12.02
C ASN A 46 6.95 -8.12 12.41
N LEU A 47 6.28 -8.77 11.47
CA LEU A 47 5.23 -9.77 11.76
C LEU A 47 5.74 -10.92 12.64
N TYR A 48 6.97 -11.40 12.43
CA TYR A 48 7.58 -12.44 13.25
C TYR A 48 8.12 -11.92 14.59
N PHE A 49 8.57 -10.67 14.63
CA PHE A 49 9.03 -10.04 15.87
C PHE A 49 7.89 -9.64 16.79
N PHE A 50 6.72 -9.29 16.24
CA PHE A 50 5.57 -8.83 16.99
C PHE A 50 5.09 -9.79 18.11
N PRO A 51 4.99 -11.12 17.89
CA PRO A 51 4.70 -12.07 18.98
C PRO A 51 5.73 -12.05 20.11
N VAL A 52 7.01 -11.85 19.80
CA VAL A 52 8.08 -11.74 20.81
C VAL A 52 7.86 -10.49 21.64
N TRP A 53 7.59 -9.35 20.98
CA TRP A 53 7.25 -8.10 21.66
C TRP A 53 6.02 -8.20 22.55
N LEU A 54 4.97 -8.87 22.06
CA LEU A 54 3.75 -9.08 22.82
C LEU A 54 4.00 -9.98 24.04
N ALA A 55 4.77 -11.06 23.86
CA ALA A 55 5.09 -12.00 24.93
C ALA A 55 5.85 -11.31 26.07
N THR A 56 6.93 -10.57 25.77
CA THR A 56 7.70 -9.86 26.80
C THR A 56 6.84 -8.88 27.58
N SER A 57 5.91 -8.21 26.90
CA SER A 57 5.00 -7.26 27.52
C SER A 57 3.97 -7.93 28.44
N VAL A 58 3.46 -9.12 28.09
CA VAL A 58 2.49 -9.86 28.91
C VAL A 58 3.15 -10.47 30.15
N PHE A 59 4.38 -11.00 30.01
CA PHE A 59 5.13 -11.60 31.12
C PHE A 59 5.46 -10.59 32.22
N GLU A 60 5.94 -9.40 31.84
CA GLU A 60 6.31 -8.35 32.81
C GLU A 60 5.08 -7.71 33.46
N CYS A 61 3.98 -7.64 32.71
CA CYS A 61 2.71 -7.18 33.25
C CYS A 61 2.35 -7.97 34.51
N LEU A 62 2.61 -9.29 34.60
CA LEU A 62 2.20 -10.17 35.73
C LEU A 62 2.59 -9.65 37.13
N SER A 63 3.56 -8.76 37.22
CA SER A 63 4.20 -8.32 38.45
C SER A 63 3.64 -7.06 39.14
N SER A 64 2.72 -6.27 38.54
CA SER A 64 2.32 -4.95 39.10
C SER A 64 0.82 -4.64 39.13
N LEU A 65 0.38 -3.75 40.04
CA LEU A 65 -1.04 -3.35 40.25
C LEU A 65 -1.48 -2.08 39.47
N TYR A 66 -0.57 -1.29 38.89
CA TYR A 66 -0.87 -0.05 38.13
C TYR A 66 -1.38 -0.31 36.68
N ARG A 67 -2.01 -1.47 36.47
CA ARG A 67 -1.82 -2.31 35.28
C ARG A 67 -2.93 -2.24 34.25
N LEU A 68 -4.14 -1.82 34.61
CA LEU A 68 -5.30 -1.91 33.72
C LEU A 68 -5.21 -0.94 32.53
N ILE A 69 -4.85 0.33 32.77
CA ILE A 69 -4.71 1.34 31.71
C ILE A 69 -3.61 0.93 30.73
N VAL A 70 -2.49 0.43 31.25
CA VAL A 70 -1.33 -0.01 30.45
C VAL A 70 -1.69 -1.22 29.61
N VAL A 71 -2.35 -2.22 30.20
CA VAL A 71 -2.83 -3.40 29.48
C VAL A 71 -3.80 -3.01 28.37
N ILE A 72 -4.74 -2.09 28.62
CA ILE A 72 -5.68 -1.59 27.60
C ILE A 72 -4.90 -0.90 26.47
N VAL A 73 -3.95 -0.03 26.79
CA VAL A 73 -3.08 0.63 25.81
C VAL A 73 -2.29 -0.41 25.01
N HIS A 74 -1.70 -1.42 25.65
CA HIS A 74 -0.94 -2.48 24.98
C HIS A 74 -1.81 -3.34 24.05
N ILE A 75 -3.02 -3.68 24.46
CA ILE A 75 -3.99 -4.39 23.62
C ILE A 75 -4.39 -3.51 22.42
N ALA A 76 -4.63 -2.22 22.64
CA ALA A 76 -4.96 -1.29 21.56
C ALA A 76 -3.80 -1.17 20.56
N VAL A 77 -2.56 -1.00 21.03
CA VAL A 77 -1.35 -0.97 20.20
C VAL A 77 -1.18 -2.26 19.41
N SER A 78 -1.45 -3.40 20.04
CA SER A 78 -1.39 -4.71 19.38
C SER A 78 -2.40 -4.84 18.24
N GLY A 79 -3.66 -4.44 18.48
CA GLY A 79 -4.70 -4.45 17.45
C GLY A 79 -4.38 -3.50 16.29
N ILE A 80 -3.88 -2.30 16.61
CA ILE A 80 -3.45 -1.31 15.61
C ILE A 80 -2.27 -1.87 14.80
N GLU A 81 -1.28 -2.48 15.43
CA GLU A 81 -0.11 -3.06 14.75
C GLU A 81 -0.52 -4.18 13.78
N ILE A 82 -1.44 -5.07 14.18
CA ILE A 82 -1.97 -6.13 13.30
C ILE A 82 -2.66 -5.51 12.08
N LEU A 83 -3.58 -4.57 12.29
CA LEU A 83 -4.29 -3.91 11.20
C LEU A 83 -3.31 -3.17 10.28
N ARG A 84 -2.34 -2.48 10.86
CA ARG A 84 -1.30 -1.75 10.14
C ARG A 84 -0.47 -2.73 9.29
N LEU A 85 0.08 -3.79 9.87
CA LEU A 85 0.84 -4.82 9.13
C LEU A 85 0.03 -5.43 7.98
N TYR A 86 -1.25 -5.75 8.23
CA TYR A 86 -2.15 -6.29 7.21
C TYR A 86 -2.34 -5.32 6.03
N LEU A 87 -2.64 -4.05 6.30
CA LEU A 87 -2.82 -3.03 5.27
C LEU A 87 -1.52 -2.76 4.51
N GLY A 88 -0.38 -2.76 5.18
CA GLY A 88 0.93 -2.61 4.54
C GLY A 88 1.24 -3.77 3.59
N TYR A 89 0.98 -5.00 4.03
CA TYR A 89 1.19 -6.21 3.23
C TYR A 89 0.25 -6.24 2.02
N LEU A 90 -1.05 -6.10 2.26
CA LEU A 90 -2.07 -6.14 1.22
C LEU A 90 -1.89 -4.97 0.23
N GLY A 91 -1.71 -3.75 0.74
CA GLY A 91 -1.55 -2.56 -0.09
C GLY A 91 -0.32 -2.63 -0.97
N ASN A 92 0.81 -3.13 -0.45
CA ASN A 92 2.03 -3.24 -1.23
C ASN A 92 1.96 -4.35 -2.30
N LEU A 93 1.28 -5.48 -2.04
CA LEU A 93 1.07 -6.54 -3.05
C LEU A 93 0.07 -6.17 -4.12
N THR A 94 -1.03 -5.54 -3.70
CA THR A 94 -2.12 -5.18 -4.61
C THR A 94 -1.89 -3.84 -5.29
N GLU A 95 -0.82 -3.14 -4.92
CA GLU A 95 -0.45 -1.80 -5.36
C GLU A 95 -1.57 -0.77 -5.22
N LYS A 96 -2.47 -1.03 -4.27
CA LYS A 96 -3.60 -0.15 -4.03
C LYS A 96 -3.17 0.98 -3.10
N ILE A 97 -3.20 2.19 -3.67
CA ILE A 97 -2.86 3.43 -2.96
C ILE A 97 -3.65 3.61 -1.66
N PRO A 98 -4.98 3.39 -1.63
CA PRO A 98 -5.76 3.62 -0.41
C PRO A 98 -5.26 2.79 0.78
N GLU A 99 -4.90 1.52 0.54
CA GLU A 99 -4.41 0.58 1.56
C GLU A 99 -3.00 0.95 2.04
N VAL A 100 -2.09 1.30 1.13
CA VAL A 100 -0.74 1.78 1.50
C VAL A 100 -0.80 3.12 2.22
N ALA A 101 -1.71 4.01 1.82
CA ALA A 101 -1.95 5.28 2.51
C ALA A 101 -2.49 5.04 3.92
N ALA A 102 -3.45 4.12 4.07
CA ALA A 102 -4.00 3.75 5.39
C ALA A 102 -2.91 3.17 6.30
N PHE A 103 -2.06 2.26 5.79
CA PHE A 103 -0.87 1.78 6.49
C PHE A 103 0.03 2.92 6.98
N TRP A 104 0.36 3.85 6.09
CA TRP A 104 1.26 4.96 6.38
C TRP A 104 0.65 5.95 7.38
N MET A 105 -0.63 6.26 7.24
CA MET A 105 -1.38 7.11 8.16
C MET A 105 -1.51 6.48 9.55
N LEU A 106 -1.88 5.20 9.64
CA LEU A 106 -1.93 4.48 10.93
C LEU A 106 -0.57 4.49 11.63
N SER A 107 0.51 4.36 10.85
CA SER A 107 1.89 4.38 11.36
C SER A 107 2.25 5.72 12.01
N ILE A 108 1.90 6.85 11.38
CA ILE A 108 2.19 8.19 11.92
C ILE A 108 1.21 8.60 13.01
N LEU A 109 -0.10 8.44 12.75
CA LEU A 109 -1.15 9.04 13.56
C LEU A 109 -1.39 8.27 14.85
N LEU A 110 -1.32 6.93 14.80
CA LEU A 110 -1.65 6.08 15.94
C LEU A 110 -0.40 5.36 16.46
N GLN A 111 0.34 4.67 15.61
CA GLN A 111 1.39 3.77 16.07
C GLN A 111 2.59 4.51 16.66
N LEU A 112 3.11 5.54 15.97
CA LEU A 112 4.24 6.34 16.47
C LEU A 112 3.98 6.98 17.84
N PRO A 113 2.90 7.77 18.04
CA PRO A 113 2.69 8.43 19.33
C PRO A 113 2.48 7.42 20.47
N MET A 114 1.80 6.30 20.19
CA MET A 114 1.60 5.26 21.19
C MET A 114 2.92 4.56 21.57
N GLN A 115 3.80 4.27 20.60
CA GLN A 115 5.11 3.70 20.94
C GLN A 115 6.04 4.67 21.65
N ILE A 116 6.00 5.96 21.31
CA ILE A 116 6.72 7.00 22.03
C ILE A 116 6.18 7.13 23.46
N PHE A 117 4.85 7.07 23.64
CA PHE A 117 4.21 7.10 24.96
C PHE A 117 4.65 5.93 25.83
N LEU A 118 4.66 4.70 25.30
CA LEU A 118 5.12 3.51 26.02
C LEU A 118 6.61 3.57 26.42
N ILE A 119 7.46 4.20 25.61
CA ILE A 119 8.88 4.41 25.96
C ILE A 119 9.06 5.54 26.99
N SER A 120 8.29 6.62 26.86
CA SER A 120 8.48 7.85 27.66
C SER A 120 7.91 7.73 29.08
N SER A 121 7.01 6.77 29.31
CA SER A 121 6.34 6.54 30.57
C SER A 121 7.28 5.86 31.58
N ARG A 122 8.29 6.61 32.07
CA ARG A 122 9.28 6.20 33.09
C ARG A 122 8.68 5.66 34.41
N GLN A 123 7.41 5.98 34.70
CA GLN A 123 6.70 5.49 35.91
C GLN A 123 6.14 4.07 35.72
N LEU A 124 6.12 3.57 34.49
CA LEU A 124 5.98 2.16 34.19
C LEU A 124 7.38 1.58 34.25
N LEU A 125 7.71 0.88 35.33
CA LEU A 125 8.99 0.18 35.49
C LEU A 125 9.07 -0.96 34.46
N LEU A 126 9.39 -0.60 33.21
CA LEU A 126 9.73 -1.55 32.17
C LEU A 126 11.09 -2.17 32.53
N SER A 127 11.14 -3.50 32.55
CA SER A 127 12.38 -4.25 32.61
C SER A 127 13.32 -3.79 31.47
N PRO A 128 14.66 -3.78 31.64
CA PRO A 128 15.60 -3.44 30.57
C PRO A 128 15.35 -4.20 29.25
N ILE A 129 14.81 -5.42 29.38
CA ILE A 129 14.40 -6.27 28.25
C ILE A 129 13.24 -5.63 27.49
N GLU A 130 12.20 -5.17 28.18
CA GLU A 130 11.03 -4.57 27.57
C GLU A 130 11.39 -3.27 26.84
N TYR A 131 12.26 -2.44 27.42
CA TYR A 131 12.77 -1.24 26.75
C TYR A 131 13.51 -1.58 25.45
N THR A 132 14.33 -2.64 25.47
CA THR A 132 15.09 -3.08 24.29
C THR A 132 14.15 -3.56 23.19
N VAL A 133 13.19 -4.40 23.54
CA VAL A 133 12.22 -4.98 22.59
C VAL A 133 11.28 -3.91 22.03
N GLN A 134 10.88 -2.96 22.86
CA GLN A 134 10.14 -1.76 22.46
C GLN A 134 10.94 -0.87 21.50
N GLY A 135 12.24 -0.68 21.77
CA GLY A 135 13.14 0.06 20.88
C GLY A 135 13.28 -0.58 19.51
N ILE A 136 13.37 -1.92 19.44
CA ILE A 136 13.39 -2.67 18.17
C ILE A 136 12.08 -2.47 17.39
N MET A 137 10.91 -2.54 18.05
CA MET A 137 9.63 -2.23 17.40
C MET A 137 9.61 -0.82 16.81
N LEU A 138 10.15 0.17 17.54
CA LEU A 138 10.22 1.54 17.06
C LEU A 138 11.15 1.67 15.83
N ILE A 139 12.29 0.97 15.82
CA ILE A 139 13.20 0.93 14.67
C ILE A 139 12.51 0.34 13.44
N PHE A 140 11.76 -0.77 13.60
CA PHE A 140 10.94 -1.32 12.52
C PHE A 140 9.93 -0.30 12.01
N LEU A 141 9.19 0.35 12.91
CA LEU A 141 8.19 1.36 12.56
C LEU A 141 8.79 2.54 11.78
N ILE A 142 9.93 3.08 12.21
CA ILE A 142 10.61 4.20 11.51
C ILE A 142 11.11 3.75 10.13
N SER A 143 11.73 2.57 10.04
CA SER A 143 12.22 2.03 8.77
C SER A 143 11.08 1.82 7.78
N GLN A 144 9.96 1.27 8.26
CA GLN A 144 8.75 1.05 7.47
C GLN A 144 8.08 2.36 7.04
N LEU A 145 8.09 3.40 7.89
CA LEU A 145 7.60 4.73 7.53
C LEU A 145 8.39 5.36 6.39
N PHE A 146 9.72 5.24 6.46
CA PHE A 146 10.62 5.75 5.42
C PHE A 146 10.38 5.02 4.09
N VAL A 147 10.47 3.69 4.07
CA VAL A 147 10.26 2.90 2.86
C VAL A 147 8.82 3.02 2.35
N GLY A 148 7.84 3.01 3.26
CA GLY A 148 6.42 3.17 2.96
C GLY A 148 6.09 4.52 2.30
N TYR A 149 6.77 5.60 2.71
CA TYR A 149 6.64 6.90 2.05
C TYR A 149 7.07 6.84 0.57
N PHE A 150 8.20 6.18 0.28
CA PHE A 150 8.65 6.00 -1.11
C PHE A 150 7.68 5.14 -1.90
N ALA A 151 7.20 4.04 -1.33
CA ALA A 151 6.20 3.18 -1.96
C ALA A 151 4.92 3.97 -2.29
N LEU A 152 4.44 4.80 -1.36
CA LEU A 152 3.27 5.66 -1.57
C LEU A 152 3.50 6.70 -2.68
N ARG A 153 4.66 7.38 -2.68
CA ARG A 153 5.01 8.36 -3.71
C ARG A 153 5.10 7.72 -5.10
N LEU A 154 5.62 6.50 -5.17
CA LEU A 154 5.76 5.75 -6.41
C LEU A 154 4.41 5.29 -6.93
N ALA A 155 3.57 4.72 -6.07
CA ALA A 155 2.20 4.35 -6.39
C ALA A 155 1.39 5.56 -6.90
N ALA A 156 1.50 6.72 -6.23
CA ALA A 156 0.80 7.94 -6.64
C ALA A 156 1.20 8.42 -8.05
N ARG A 157 2.49 8.32 -8.38
CA ARG A 157 2.98 8.63 -9.73
C ARG A 157 2.44 7.67 -10.77
N HIS A 158 2.34 6.37 -10.46
CA HIS A 158 1.74 5.39 -11.37
C HIS A 158 0.26 5.66 -11.64
N GLN A 159 -0.51 5.97 -10.60
CA GLN A 159 -1.92 6.28 -10.78
C GLN A 159 -2.12 7.56 -11.60
N ALA A 160 -1.28 8.58 -11.41
CA ALA A 160 -1.30 9.80 -12.23
C ALA A 160 -1.03 9.47 -13.71
N LYS A 161 0.02 8.70 -14.01
CA LYS A 161 0.34 8.27 -15.39
C LYS A 161 -0.80 7.49 -16.02
N LYS A 162 -1.36 6.51 -15.29
CA LYS A 162 -2.50 5.70 -15.76
C LYS A 162 -3.70 6.58 -16.08
N PHE A 163 -4.00 7.55 -15.23
CA PHE A 163 -5.09 8.49 -15.47
C PHE A 163 -4.86 9.40 -16.69
N HIS A 164 -3.63 9.88 -16.89
CA HIS A 164 -3.28 10.66 -18.08
C HIS A 164 -3.44 9.84 -19.36
N LEU A 165 -2.98 8.60 -19.39
CA LEU A 165 -3.12 7.72 -20.56
C LEU A 165 -4.59 7.39 -20.86
N LEU A 166 -5.40 7.11 -19.84
CA LEU A 166 -6.85 6.91 -20.00
C LEU A 166 -7.55 8.15 -20.57
N ARG A 167 -7.13 9.35 -20.18
CA ARG A 167 -7.66 10.60 -20.76
C ARG A 167 -7.31 10.75 -22.24
N LEU A 168 -6.06 10.45 -22.62
CA LEU A 168 -5.62 10.51 -24.01
C LEU A 168 -6.42 9.52 -24.88
N GLN A 169 -6.60 8.29 -24.41
CA GLN A 169 -7.43 7.29 -25.10
C GLN A 169 -8.86 7.77 -25.30
N LYS A 170 -9.50 8.29 -24.24
CA LYS A 170 -10.87 8.80 -24.32
C LYS A 170 -10.99 9.95 -25.33
N ASN A 171 -10.00 10.84 -25.38
CA ASN A 171 -9.98 11.95 -26.33
C ASN A 171 -9.75 11.48 -27.77
N SER A 172 -8.84 10.51 -27.99
CA SER A 172 -8.59 9.90 -29.30
C SER A 172 -9.84 9.22 -29.85
N ASN A 173 -10.50 8.38 -29.05
CA ASN A 173 -11.72 7.69 -29.46
C ASN A 173 -12.86 8.67 -29.77
N LYS A 174 -12.94 9.79 -29.04
CA LYS A 174 -13.94 10.85 -29.32
C LYS A 174 -13.67 11.54 -30.66
N PHE A 175 -12.40 11.79 -30.98
CA PHE A 175 -12.01 12.41 -32.26
C PHE A 175 -12.31 11.50 -33.44
N GLU A 176 -12.02 10.19 -33.34
CA GLU A 176 -12.35 9.21 -34.39
C GLU A 176 -13.86 9.06 -34.60
N MET A 177 -14.67 9.10 -33.55
CA MET A 177 -16.14 9.10 -33.70
C MET A 177 -16.62 10.32 -34.47
N ASN A 178 -16.17 11.53 -34.11
CA ASN A 178 -16.60 12.75 -34.79
C ASN A 178 -16.24 12.75 -36.28
N LEU A 179 -15.05 12.25 -36.64
CA LEU A 179 -14.66 12.09 -38.04
C LEU A 179 -15.45 10.98 -38.76
N GLY A 180 -15.89 9.94 -38.04
CA GLY A 180 -16.75 8.90 -38.61
C GLY A 180 -18.13 9.41 -39.00
N PHE A 181 -18.76 10.24 -38.15
CA PHE A 181 -20.08 10.82 -38.41
C PHE A 181 -20.05 11.84 -39.56
N GLU A 182 -18.99 12.65 -39.69
CA GLU A 182 -18.87 13.62 -40.78
C GLU A 182 -18.74 12.99 -42.18
N ASN A 183 -18.32 11.71 -42.26
CA ASN A 183 -18.13 11.00 -43.53
C ASN A 183 -19.35 10.14 -43.95
N ASP A 184 -20.37 10.02 -43.09
CA ASP A 184 -21.57 9.23 -43.35
C ASP A 184 -22.79 10.11 -43.74
N ASP A 185 -22.66 11.44 -43.71
CA ASP A 185 -23.73 12.42 -44.03
C ASP A 185 -23.69 12.99 -45.47
N ASP A 186 -22.81 12.48 -46.36
CA ASP A 186 -22.71 12.84 -47.79
C ASP A 186 -23.08 11.69 -48.75
#